data_AF-A0ABD1AST0-F1
#
_entry.id   AF-A0ABD1AST0-F1
#
_cell.length_a   1.000
_cell.length_b   1.000
_cell.length_c   1.000
_cell.angle_alpha   90.00
_cell.angle_beta   90.00
_cell.angle_gamma   90.00
#
_symmetry.space_group_name_H-M   'P 1'
#
loop_
_entity.id
_entity.type
_entity.pdbx_description
1 polymer ?
#
loop_
_entity_poly.entity_id
_entity_poly.type
_entity_poly.pdbx_seq_one_letter_code
_entity_poly.pdbx_strand_id
1 'polypeptide(L)'
;MFTSLTAAKEMHEHICGFALDKSSNLILLSFHRIWGANGIGIISDDQNMRSLNRNVLKRAPCSVGLFVYRKPIWQHKSIESPCRVCLIYVGGNEDKEALALADHMQGNKQVSLTVLRLFPAPHPGENNKRSVRQMIDKDRDDDRLRNDSITYIDWMVADGTKTSKILHSVAYDYDLFLVGRRSGIGTTVTSGLGDWMEFDELGIIGDLLASEYYPSKDSVLIIQQQA
;
A
#
# COMPACT_ATOMS: atom_id res chain seq x y z
N MET A 1 7.08 15.53 -21.88
CA MET A 1 5.74 14.92 -21.79
C MET A 1 5.51 14.15 -23.08
N PHE A 2 5.19 12.86 -23.01
CA PHE A 2 4.84 12.05 -24.17
C PHE A 2 3.35 11.70 -24.08
N THR A 3 2.62 11.82 -25.18
CA THR A 3 1.21 11.44 -25.27
C THR A 3 1.08 10.43 -26.39
N SER A 4 0.42 9.31 -26.12
CA SER A 4 0.13 8.26 -27.11
C SER A 4 -1.36 7.99 -27.13
N LEU A 5 -1.92 7.75 -28.31
CA LEU A 5 -3.31 7.36 -28.50
C LEU A 5 -3.35 5.93 -29.04
N THR A 6 -4.08 5.05 -28.37
CA THR A 6 -4.25 3.66 -28.79
C THR A 6 -5.62 3.14 -28.36
N ALA A 7 -6.07 2.05 -28.95
CA ALA A 7 -7.31 1.40 -28.57
C ALA A 7 -7.23 0.90 -27.13
N ALA A 8 -8.33 1.01 -26.38
CA ALA A 8 -8.33 0.68 -24.95
C ALA A 8 -7.86 -0.76 -24.64
N LYS A 9 -8.13 -1.69 -25.56
CA LYS A 9 -7.72 -3.09 -25.44
C LYS A 9 -6.21 -3.28 -25.52
N GLU A 10 -5.51 -2.44 -26.28
CA GLU A 10 -4.07 -2.55 -26.56
C GLU A 10 -3.23 -1.64 -25.65
N MET A 11 -3.86 -0.68 -24.95
CA MET A 11 -3.19 0.28 -24.06
C MET A 11 -2.17 -0.37 -23.10
N HIS A 12 -2.49 -1.53 -22.52
CA HIS A 12 -1.58 -2.21 -21.60
C HIS A 12 -0.26 -2.66 -22.27
N GLU A 13 -0.29 -3.07 -23.53
CA GLU A 13 0.90 -3.48 -24.29
C GLU A 13 1.80 -2.30 -24.56
N HIS A 14 1.21 -1.18 -24.97
CA HIS A 14 1.94 0.07 -25.18
C HIS A 14 2.55 0.60 -23.88
N ILE A 15 1.83 0.55 -22.75
CA ILE A 15 2.35 0.97 -21.45
C ILE A 15 3.54 0.11 -21.03
N CYS A 16 3.41 -1.22 -21.11
CA CYS A 16 4.48 -2.14 -20.71
C CYS A 16 5.69 -2.06 -21.65
N GLY A 17 5.46 -2.00 -22.96
CA GLY A 17 6.51 -1.83 -23.96
C GLY A 17 7.27 -0.51 -23.76
N PHE A 18 6.55 0.59 -23.56
CA PHE A 18 7.17 1.88 -23.29
C PHE A 18 7.98 1.90 -21.98
N ALA A 19 7.47 1.27 -20.92
CA ALA A 19 8.19 1.13 -19.66
C ALA A 19 9.49 0.34 -19.84
N LEU A 20 9.47 -0.73 -20.64
CA LEU A 20 10.66 -1.51 -20.97
C LEU A 20 11.67 -0.68 -21.78
N ASP A 21 11.21 -0.02 -22.84
CA ASP A 21 12.04 0.81 -23.73
C ASP A 21 12.73 1.96 -22.98
N LYS A 22 12.07 2.47 -21.93
CA LYS A 22 12.61 3.54 -21.08
C LYS A 22 13.32 3.04 -19.83
N SER A 23 13.40 1.73 -19.61
CA SER A 23 13.94 1.13 -18.38
C SER A 23 13.34 1.77 -17.12
N SER A 24 12.02 1.97 -17.14
CA SER A 24 11.28 2.55 -16.02
C SER A 24 11.31 1.61 -14.81
N ASN A 25 11.49 2.16 -13.62
CA ASN A 25 11.48 1.38 -12.36
C ASN A 25 10.07 1.18 -11.80
N LEU A 26 9.13 2.08 -12.12
CA LEU A 26 7.78 2.10 -11.57
C LEU A 26 6.77 2.56 -12.63
N ILE A 27 5.66 1.85 -12.76
CA ILE A 27 4.45 2.30 -13.46
C ILE A 27 3.41 2.68 -12.41
N LEU A 28 2.93 3.91 -12.44
CA LEU A 28 1.84 4.36 -11.57
C LEU A 28 0.52 4.42 -12.35
N LEU A 29 -0.49 3.71 -11.84
CA LEU A 29 -1.84 3.64 -12.42
C LEU A 29 -2.87 4.22 -11.45
N SER A 30 -3.90 4.86 -11.98
CA SER A 30 -5.09 5.23 -11.20
C SER A 30 -6.01 4.03 -11.02
N PHE A 31 -6.66 3.94 -9.85
CA PHE A 31 -7.73 2.99 -9.63
C PHE A 31 -8.95 3.30 -10.51
N HIS A 32 -9.70 2.26 -10.86
CA HIS A 32 -10.79 2.36 -11.84
C HIS A 32 -12.07 3.02 -11.29
N ARG A 33 -12.15 3.19 -9.97
CA ARG A 33 -13.24 3.93 -9.30
C ARG A 33 -12.81 5.32 -8.91
N ILE A 34 -13.70 6.28 -9.16
CA ILE A 34 -13.54 7.68 -8.75
C ILE A 34 -14.51 7.99 -7.62
N TRP A 35 -13.98 8.57 -6.55
CA TRP A 35 -14.75 9.00 -5.39
C TRP A 35 -15.32 10.40 -5.60
N GLY A 36 -16.45 10.71 -4.98
CA GLY A 36 -16.97 12.07 -4.90
C GLY A 36 -15.95 13.05 -4.28
N ALA A 37 -16.11 14.35 -4.49
CA ALA A 37 -15.14 15.37 -4.04
C ALA A 37 -14.88 15.38 -2.51
N ASN A 38 -15.83 14.88 -1.72
CA ASN A 38 -15.72 14.71 -0.27
C ASN A 38 -15.16 13.32 0.15
N GLY A 39 -14.76 12.47 -0.80
CA GLY A 39 -14.35 11.08 -0.57
C GLY A 39 -15.51 10.14 -0.22
N ILE A 40 -16.77 10.55 -0.41
CA ILE A 40 -17.97 9.76 -0.09
C ILE A 40 -18.68 9.38 -1.39
N GLY A 41 -19.03 8.10 -1.50
CA GLY A 41 -19.72 7.55 -2.66
C GLY A 41 -18.84 7.42 -3.90
N ILE A 42 -19.18 6.45 -4.72
CA ILE A 42 -18.53 6.20 -6.01
C ILE A 42 -19.33 6.94 -7.09
N ILE A 43 -18.66 7.82 -7.83
CA ILE A 43 -19.28 8.59 -8.93
C ILE A 43 -18.94 8.03 -10.31
N SER A 44 -17.92 7.17 -10.41
CA SER A 44 -17.53 6.50 -11.64
C SER A 44 -16.86 5.17 -11.32
N ASP A 45 -17.16 4.16 -12.14
CA ASP A 45 -16.58 2.82 -12.09
C ASP A 45 -16.30 2.35 -13.54
N ASP A 46 -15.04 2.48 -13.98
CA ASP A 46 -14.64 2.21 -15.37
C ASP A 46 -14.06 0.80 -15.55
N GLN A 47 -14.85 -0.08 -16.15
CA GLN A 47 -14.45 -1.48 -16.40
C GLN A 47 -13.32 -1.63 -17.44
N ASN A 48 -13.15 -0.67 -18.36
CA ASN A 48 -12.03 -0.68 -19.30
C ASN A 48 -10.74 -0.35 -18.55
N MET A 49 -10.77 0.64 -17.67
CA MET A 49 -9.64 0.99 -16.80
C MET A 49 -9.31 -0.17 -15.84
N ARG A 50 -10.32 -0.85 -15.30
CA ARG A 50 -10.11 -2.07 -14.48
C ARG A 50 -9.37 -3.15 -15.28
N SER A 51 -9.82 -3.42 -16.50
CA SER A 51 -9.22 -4.41 -17.40
C SER A 51 -7.77 -4.02 -17.77
N LEU A 52 -7.54 -2.74 -18.07
CA LEU A 52 -6.22 -2.16 -18.31
C LEU A 52 -5.28 -2.42 -17.12
N ASN A 53 -5.70 -2.04 -15.91
CA ASN A 53 -4.90 -2.18 -14.70
C ASN A 53 -4.53 -3.64 -14.44
N ARG A 54 -5.49 -4.57 -14.57
CA ARG A 54 -5.22 -6.01 -14.41
C ARG A 54 -4.25 -6.54 -15.46
N ASN A 55 -4.31 -6.06 -16.70
CA ASN A 55 -3.39 -6.48 -17.75
C ASN A 55 -1.98 -5.92 -17.54
N VAL A 56 -1.85 -4.66 -17.11
CA VAL A 56 -0.54 -4.08 -16.76
C VAL A 56 0.06 -4.80 -15.56
N LEU A 57 -0.70 -5.04 -14.48
CA LEU A 57 -0.25 -5.80 -13.32
C LEU A 57 0.26 -7.22 -13.68
N LYS A 58 -0.23 -7.83 -14.76
CA LYS A 58 0.24 -9.16 -15.19
C LYS A 58 1.52 -9.13 -16.03
N ARG A 59 1.80 -8.02 -16.72
CA ARG A 59 2.81 -7.97 -17.81
C ARG A 59 3.89 -6.92 -17.60
N ALA A 60 3.77 -6.07 -16.58
CA ALA A 60 4.68 -4.97 -16.36
C ALA A 60 6.14 -5.46 -16.21
N PRO A 61 7.09 -4.83 -16.90
CA PRO A 61 8.51 -5.17 -16.82
C PRO A 61 9.21 -4.60 -15.58
N CYS A 62 8.45 -4.01 -14.65
CA CYS A 62 8.93 -3.35 -13.45
C CYS A 62 7.82 -3.34 -12.38
N SER A 63 8.08 -2.72 -11.23
CA SER A 63 7.07 -2.56 -10.18
C SER A 63 5.89 -1.70 -10.65
N VAL A 64 4.70 -1.99 -10.11
CA VAL A 64 3.46 -1.28 -10.41
C VAL A 64 2.86 -0.71 -9.14
N GLY A 65 2.57 0.58 -9.15
CA GLY A 65 1.78 1.25 -8.13
C GLY A 65 0.35 1.44 -8.64
N LEU A 66 -0.64 0.97 -7.89
CA LEU A 66 -2.06 1.22 -8.16
C LEU A 66 -2.60 2.18 -7.10
N PHE A 67 -2.98 3.38 -7.52
CA PHE A 67 -3.33 4.48 -6.64
C PHE A 67 -4.84 4.67 -6.53
N VAL A 68 -5.38 4.40 -5.34
CA VAL A 68 -6.76 4.68 -4.96
C VAL A 68 -6.81 6.08 -4.38
N TYR A 69 -7.15 7.05 -5.22
CA TYR A 69 -7.30 8.44 -4.81
C TYR A 69 -8.67 8.70 -4.19
N ARG A 70 -8.71 9.23 -2.96
CA ARG A 70 -9.96 9.57 -2.25
C ARG A 70 -10.07 11.02 -1.83
N LYS A 71 -8.95 11.63 -1.47
CA LYS A 71 -8.84 13.04 -1.10
C LYS A 71 -7.46 13.57 -1.48
N PRO A 72 -7.30 14.90 -1.60
CA PRO A 72 -5.97 15.49 -1.77
C PRO A 72 -5.05 15.06 -0.62
N ILE A 73 -3.94 14.41 -0.96
CA ILE A 73 -2.88 14.05 -0.01
C ILE A 73 -2.18 15.32 0.47
N TRP A 74 -2.03 16.29 -0.44
CA TRP A 74 -1.51 17.61 -0.15
C TRP A 74 -2.65 18.60 -0.01
N GLN A 75 -3.16 18.75 1.22
CA GLN A 75 -4.06 19.86 1.49
C GLN A 75 -3.19 21.11 1.67
N HIS A 76 -3.60 22.24 1.09
CA HIS A 76 -3.07 23.58 1.39
C HIS A 76 -3.35 24.02 2.85
N LYS A 77 -3.55 23.07 3.77
CA LYS A 77 -3.37 23.30 5.20
C LYS A 77 -1.93 23.77 5.37
N SER A 78 -1.74 24.78 6.22
CA SER A 78 -0.49 25.46 6.52
C SER A 78 0.78 24.68 6.13
N ILE A 79 1.76 25.38 5.57
CA ILE A 79 3.14 24.94 5.27
C ILE A 79 3.81 24.12 6.41
N GLU A 80 3.18 24.06 7.60
CA GLU A 80 3.65 23.51 8.86
C GLU A 80 3.29 22.04 9.17
N SER A 81 2.37 21.36 8.47
CA SER A 81 2.05 19.94 8.77
C SER A 81 2.58 18.97 7.71
N PRO A 82 3.46 18.00 8.05
CA PRO A 82 3.95 17.01 7.09
C PRO A 82 2.83 16.05 6.66
N CYS A 83 2.89 15.59 5.41
CA CYS A 83 2.11 14.47 4.89
C CYS A 83 2.46 13.19 5.65
N ARG A 84 1.49 12.61 6.36
CA ARG A 84 1.69 11.42 7.18
C ARG A 84 1.44 10.17 6.33
N VAL A 85 2.49 9.38 6.10
CA VAL A 85 2.44 8.16 5.30
C VAL A 85 2.57 6.95 6.23
N CYS A 86 1.66 5.99 6.11
CA CYS A 86 1.72 4.72 6.83
C CYS A 86 1.97 3.57 5.87
N LEU A 87 3.13 2.92 5.98
CA LEU A 87 3.42 1.66 5.32
C LEU A 87 2.95 0.50 6.20
N ILE A 88 2.07 -0.34 5.68
CA ILE A 88 1.72 -1.62 6.31
C ILE A 88 2.72 -2.67 5.83
N TYR A 89 3.37 -3.33 6.78
CA TYR A 89 4.44 -4.29 6.52
C TYR A 89 4.17 -5.60 7.26
N VAL A 90 3.76 -6.62 6.53
CA VAL A 90 3.67 -8.01 7.04
C VAL A 90 4.98 -8.75 6.75
N GLY A 91 5.63 -8.37 5.65
CA GLY A 91 6.82 -9.01 5.11
C GLY A 91 6.51 -9.72 3.80
N GLY A 92 7.57 -9.93 3.02
CA GLY A 92 7.48 -10.48 1.67
C GLY A 92 8.12 -9.55 0.66
N ASN A 93 8.02 -9.95 -0.60
CA ASN A 93 8.70 -9.31 -1.71
C ASN A 93 8.09 -7.94 -2.05
N GLU A 94 6.76 -7.86 -2.10
CA GLU A 94 6.06 -6.61 -2.41
C GLU A 94 6.09 -5.60 -1.26
N ASP A 95 6.12 -6.06 -0.01
CA ASP A 95 6.28 -5.18 1.15
C ASP A 95 7.67 -4.54 1.20
N LYS A 96 8.71 -5.26 0.73
CA LYS A 96 10.06 -4.70 0.57
C LYS A 96 10.09 -3.63 -0.53
N GLU A 97 9.41 -3.88 -1.64
CA GLU A 97 9.27 -2.89 -2.72
C GLU A 97 8.52 -1.64 -2.23
N ALA A 98 7.43 -1.83 -1.48
CA ALA A 98 6.70 -0.75 -0.85
C ALA A 98 7.59 0.02 0.15
N LEU A 99 8.42 -0.66 0.94
CA LEU A 99 9.39 -0.03 1.83
C LEU A 99 10.44 0.78 1.05
N ALA A 100 10.95 0.28 -0.07
CA ALA A 100 11.89 1.01 -0.91
C ALA A 100 11.26 2.30 -1.48
N LEU A 101 9.99 2.24 -1.90
CA LEU A 101 9.26 3.43 -2.33
C LEU A 101 9.01 4.40 -1.17
N ALA A 102 8.64 3.90 0.01
CA ALA A 102 8.43 4.72 1.20
C ALA A 102 9.73 5.42 1.66
N ASP A 103 10.87 4.72 1.59
CA ASP A 103 12.19 5.29 1.84
C ASP A 103 12.53 6.39 0.82
N HIS A 104 12.21 6.17 -0.45
CA HIS A 104 12.36 7.20 -1.48
C HIS A 104 11.53 8.47 -1.17
N MET A 105 10.31 8.30 -0.62
CA MET A 105 9.45 9.44 -0.24
C MET A 105 10.04 10.29 0.91
N GLN A 106 10.87 9.73 1.78
CA GLN A 106 11.54 10.49 2.86
C GLN A 106 12.57 11.49 2.37
N GLY A 107 12.97 11.43 1.09
CA GLY A 107 13.74 12.51 0.48
C GLY A 107 13.02 13.87 0.55
N ASN A 108 11.70 13.86 0.74
CA ASN A 108 10.90 15.05 0.97
C ASN A 108 10.72 15.32 2.48
N LYS A 109 11.24 16.46 2.96
CA LYS A 109 11.14 16.90 4.37
C LYS A 109 9.70 17.10 4.87
N GLN A 110 8.73 17.19 3.95
CA GLN A 110 7.32 17.31 4.27
C GLN A 110 6.61 15.95 4.35
N VAL A 111 7.35 14.84 4.37
CA VAL A 111 6.81 13.48 4.56
C VAL A 111 7.23 12.95 5.93
N SER A 112 6.26 12.47 6.69
CA SER A 112 6.48 11.73 7.94
C SER A 112 6.10 10.27 7.69
N LEU A 113 7.06 9.35 7.79
CA LEU A 113 6.84 7.93 7.51
C LEU A 113 6.65 7.14 8.80
N THR A 114 5.59 6.33 8.86
CA THR A 114 5.41 5.29 9.87
C THR A 114 5.32 3.92 9.20
N VAL A 115 6.04 2.93 9.72
CA VAL A 115 5.99 1.54 9.29
C VAL A 115 5.25 0.73 10.34
N LEU A 116 4.02 0.36 10.03
CA LEU A 116 3.15 -0.49 10.84
C LEU A 116 3.44 -1.97 10.51
N ARG A 117 4.19 -2.65 11.37
CA ARG A 117 4.56 -4.05 11.20
C ARG A 117 3.54 -4.97 11.87
N LEU A 118 2.97 -5.89 11.10
CA LEU A 118 2.00 -6.88 11.59
C LEU A 118 2.66 -8.26 11.61
N PHE A 119 2.75 -8.86 12.80
CA PHE A 119 3.34 -10.17 13.00
C PHE A 119 2.27 -11.20 13.39
N PRO A 120 2.29 -12.41 12.80
CA PRO A 120 1.52 -13.55 13.29
C PRO A 120 1.77 -13.78 14.80
N ALA A 121 0.70 -13.89 15.58
CA ALA A 121 0.81 -14.32 16.96
C ALA A 121 1.26 -15.80 17.00
N PRO A 122 2.16 -16.18 17.92
CA PRO A 122 2.62 -17.56 18.04
C PRO A 122 1.45 -18.49 18.41
N HIS A 123 1.41 -19.66 17.78
CA HIS A 123 0.41 -20.68 18.13
C HIS A 123 0.69 -21.26 19.53
N PRO A 124 -0.35 -21.50 20.35
CA PRO A 124 -0.18 -22.17 21.64
C PRO A 124 0.26 -23.62 21.39
N GLY A 125 1.56 -23.87 21.45
CA GLY A 125 2.18 -25.18 21.17
C GLY A 125 3.52 -25.11 20.46
N GLU A 126 3.84 -23.99 19.80
CA GLU A 126 5.18 -23.77 19.25
C GLU A 126 6.12 -23.32 20.37
N ASN A 127 7.00 -24.23 20.77
CA ASN A 127 8.09 -23.97 21.72
C ASN A 127 9.20 -23.14 21.05
N ASN A 128 8.84 -22.00 20.45
CA ASN A 128 9.79 -21.08 19.87
C ASN A 128 10.19 -20.09 20.96
N LYS A 129 11.40 -20.26 21.49
CA LYS A 129 12.07 -19.32 22.40
C LYS A 129 12.47 -18.03 21.67
N ARG A 130 11.51 -17.39 20.99
CA ARG A 130 11.58 -16.02 20.48
C ARG A 130 10.42 -15.24 21.09
N SER A 131 10.57 -15.09 22.40
CA SER A 131 10.11 -13.98 23.24
C SER A 131 9.07 -13.06 22.59
N VAL A 132 7.82 -13.28 22.97
CA VAL A 132 6.82 -12.22 23.14
C VAL A 132 7.40 -11.20 24.12
N ARG A 133 8.12 -10.20 23.60
CA ARG A 133 8.53 -8.95 24.27
C ARG A 133 9.44 -8.22 23.29
N GLN A 134 8.88 -7.25 22.56
CA GLN A 134 9.64 -6.10 22.06
C GLN A 134 8.66 -5.04 21.51
N MET A 135 8.01 -4.30 22.42
CA MET A 135 7.95 -2.85 22.22
C MET A 135 9.39 -2.38 22.41
N ILE A 136 10.18 -2.33 21.34
CA ILE A 136 11.51 -1.70 21.35
C ILE A 136 11.57 -0.77 20.15
N ASP A 137 11.36 0.50 20.49
CA ASP A 137 12.24 1.56 20.05
C ASP A 137 13.68 1.18 20.45
N LYS A 138 14.48 0.74 19.48
CA LYS A 138 15.96 0.77 19.40
C LYS A 138 16.54 -0.19 18.37
N ASP A 139 17.22 0.43 17.40
CA ASP A 139 18.53 0.06 16.85
C ASP A 139 18.70 -1.34 16.23
N ARG A 140 18.59 -1.38 14.90
CA ARG A 140 19.49 -2.21 14.08
C ARG A 140 20.59 -1.30 13.54
N ASP A 141 21.70 -1.26 14.27
CA ASP A 141 23.01 -0.82 13.77
C ASP A 141 23.47 -1.78 12.66
N ASP A 142 23.24 -1.42 11.39
CA ASP A 142 24.21 -1.64 10.29
C ASP A 142 23.85 -0.86 9.00
N ASP A 143 23.31 0.36 9.12
CA ASP A 143 23.40 1.37 8.03
C ASP A 143 23.10 2.78 8.57
N ARG A 144 23.86 3.20 9.59
CA ARG A 144 23.81 4.58 10.08
C ARG A 144 24.39 5.49 9.00
N LEU A 145 23.52 6.03 8.14
CA LEU A 145 23.59 7.37 7.53
C LEU A 145 22.34 7.67 6.68
N ARG A 146 21.12 7.54 7.23
CA ARG A 146 19.92 8.19 6.66
C ARG A 146 18.75 8.31 7.68
N ASN A 147 18.67 9.49 8.27
CA ASN A 147 17.52 10.19 8.90
C ASN A 147 16.70 9.55 10.05
N ASP A 148 16.63 10.31 11.16
CA ASP A 148 15.77 10.19 12.35
C ASP A 148 14.24 10.34 12.09
N SER A 149 13.69 9.91 10.95
CA SER A 149 12.29 10.23 10.56
C SER A 149 11.34 9.06 10.34
N ILE A 150 11.76 7.80 10.57
CA ILE A 150 10.89 6.62 10.43
C ILE A 150 10.42 6.13 11.79
N THR A 151 9.12 6.16 12.02
CA THR A 151 8.51 5.52 13.20
C THR A 151 8.17 4.06 12.88
N TYR A 152 8.59 3.11 13.71
CA TYR A 152 8.16 1.71 13.59
C TYR A 152 7.14 1.36 14.68
N ILE A 153 6.03 0.74 14.30
CA ILE A 153 4.98 0.31 15.23
C ILE A 153 4.68 -1.17 14.99
N ASP A 154 4.82 -1.99 16.03
CA ASP A 154 4.67 -3.44 15.93
C ASP A 154 3.39 -3.94 16.58
N TRP A 155 2.66 -4.79 15.87
CA TRP A 155 1.47 -5.47 16.39
C TRP A 155 1.54 -6.97 16.18
N MET A 156 1.21 -7.72 17.23
CA MET A 156 0.93 -9.16 17.11
C MET A 156 -0.54 -9.38 16.76
N VAL A 157 -0.77 -10.24 15.78
CA VAL A 157 -2.07 -10.49 15.17
C VAL A 157 -2.41 -11.96 15.26
N ALA A 158 -3.51 -12.27 15.95
CA ALA A 158 -4.01 -13.64 16.05
C ALA A 158 -4.76 -14.10 14.79
N ASP A 159 -5.49 -13.19 14.16
CA ASP A 159 -6.31 -13.44 12.98
C ASP A 159 -6.57 -12.16 12.18
N GLY A 160 -7.20 -12.30 11.02
CA GLY A 160 -7.61 -11.16 10.21
C GLY A 160 -8.59 -10.19 10.88
N THR A 161 -9.39 -10.65 11.83
CA THR A 161 -10.28 -9.76 12.60
C THR A 161 -9.48 -8.79 13.46
N LYS A 162 -8.37 -9.25 14.06
CA LYS A 162 -7.44 -8.39 14.80
C LYS A 162 -6.74 -7.40 13.87
N THR A 163 -6.31 -7.82 12.67
CA THR A 163 -5.75 -6.92 11.65
C THR A 163 -6.73 -5.81 11.30
N SER A 164 -7.97 -6.17 10.97
CA SER A 164 -9.03 -5.19 10.68
C SER A 164 -9.16 -4.18 11.83
N LYS A 165 -9.30 -4.65 13.08
CA LYS A 165 -9.40 -3.77 14.26
C LYS A 165 -8.21 -2.82 14.41
N ILE A 166 -6.98 -3.29 14.17
CA ILE A 166 -5.78 -2.46 14.23
C ILE A 166 -5.83 -1.37 13.16
N LEU A 167 -6.13 -1.74 11.91
CA LEU A 167 -6.20 -0.77 10.81
C LEU A 167 -7.30 0.27 11.04
N HIS A 168 -8.49 -0.16 11.49
CA HIS A 168 -9.55 0.75 11.90
C HIS A 168 -9.14 1.70 13.04
N SER A 169 -8.30 1.26 13.98
CA SER A 169 -7.87 2.09 15.11
C SER A 169 -6.94 3.24 14.71
N VAL A 170 -6.20 3.08 13.60
CA VAL A 170 -5.25 4.08 13.09
C VAL A 170 -5.77 4.83 11.86
N ALA A 171 -7.06 4.67 11.55
CA ALA A 171 -7.61 5.11 10.29
C ALA A 171 -7.50 6.64 10.09
N TYR A 172 -7.54 7.45 11.13
CA TYR A 172 -7.49 8.92 11.03
C TYR A 172 -6.09 9.53 11.25
N ASP A 173 -5.09 8.67 11.48
CA ASP A 173 -3.75 9.10 11.88
C ASP A 173 -2.85 9.44 10.69
N TYR A 174 -3.28 9.10 9.46
CA TYR A 174 -2.47 9.21 8.26
C TYR A 174 -3.22 9.88 7.11
N ASP A 175 -2.50 10.23 6.06
CA ASP A 175 -3.04 10.86 4.85
C ASP A 175 -2.90 9.95 3.61
N LEU A 176 -1.95 9.02 3.67
CA LEU A 176 -1.67 8.00 2.65
C LEU A 176 -1.30 6.67 3.32
N PHE A 177 -1.94 5.58 2.90
CA PHE A 177 -1.51 4.22 3.21
C PHE A 177 -0.73 3.61 2.05
N LEU A 178 0.38 2.95 2.37
CA LEU A 178 1.20 2.18 1.44
C LEU A 178 1.14 0.70 1.82
N VAL A 179 0.92 -0.19 0.85
CA VAL A 179 0.82 -1.62 1.13
C VAL A 179 1.22 -2.46 -0.08
N GLY A 180 1.88 -3.60 0.15
CA GLY A 180 2.12 -4.59 -0.90
C GLY A 180 0.82 -5.28 -1.32
N ARG A 181 0.59 -5.50 -2.61
CA ARG A 181 -0.63 -6.14 -3.13
C ARG A 181 -0.86 -7.54 -2.54
N ARG A 182 0.21 -8.29 -2.28
CA ARG A 182 0.21 -9.65 -1.73
C ARG A 182 0.63 -9.66 -0.25
N SER A 183 0.58 -8.51 0.42
CA SER A 183 0.95 -8.39 1.82
C SER A 183 0.12 -9.34 2.69
N GLY A 184 0.83 -10.22 3.41
CA GLY A 184 0.23 -11.18 4.34
C GLY A 184 -0.59 -12.31 3.74
N ILE A 185 -0.70 -12.46 2.41
CA ILE A 185 -1.47 -13.55 1.78
C ILE A 185 -0.99 -14.92 2.29
N GLY A 186 -1.94 -15.75 2.71
CA GLY A 186 -1.66 -17.10 3.23
C GLY A 186 -1.12 -17.14 4.66
N THR A 187 -1.05 -16.00 5.34
CA THR A 187 -0.65 -15.90 6.75
C THR A 187 -1.86 -15.71 7.68
N THR A 188 -1.66 -15.85 8.99
CA THR A 188 -2.68 -15.54 10.00
C THR A 188 -3.08 -14.06 10.01
N VAL A 189 -2.23 -13.17 9.50
CA VAL A 189 -2.50 -11.72 9.46
C VAL A 189 -3.70 -11.41 8.56
N THR A 190 -3.89 -12.17 7.49
CA THR A 190 -4.99 -11.95 6.53
C THR A 190 -6.05 -13.05 6.57
N SER A 191 -6.06 -13.91 7.60
CA SER A 191 -6.99 -15.04 7.68
C SER A 191 -8.44 -14.56 7.76
N GLY A 192 -9.31 -15.09 6.90
CA GLY A 192 -10.74 -14.73 6.83
C GLY A 192 -11.05 -13.33 6.26
N LEU A 193 -10.04 -12.45 6.08
CA LEU A 193 -10.24 -11.17 5.40
C LEU A 193 -10.42 -11.33 3.90
N GLY A 194 -9.76 -12.33 3.30
CA GLY A 194 -9.81 -12.55 1.85
C GLY A 194 -11.18 -12.91 1.31
N ASP A 195 -12.07 -13.48 2.15
CA ASP A 195 -13.43 -13.88 1.76
C ASP A 195 -14.33 -12.69 1.42
N TRP A 196 -13.95 -11.48 1.86
CA TRP A 196 -14.69 -10.23 1.66
C TRP A 196 -14.04 -9.30 0.63
N MET A 197 -13.03 -9.77 -0.09
CA MET A 197 -12.30 -8.96 -1.06
C MET A 197 -13.16 -8.68 -2.29
N GLU A 198 -13.29 -7.40 -2.67
CA GLU A 198 -13.98 -7.01 -3.91
C GLU A 198 -13.03 -6.95 -5.12
N PHE A 199 -11.77 -6.53 -4.89
CA PHE A 199 -10.79 -6.26 -5.93
C PHE A 199 -9.45 -6.98 -5.70
N ASP A 200 -9.24 -8.09 -6.42
CA ASP A 200 -7.97 -8.84 -6.48
C ASP A 200 -6.75 -7.97 -6.84
N GLU A 201 -6.96 -6.90 -7.61
CA GLU A 201 -5.91 -5.96 -7.99
C GLU A 201 -5.38 -5.11 -6.81
N LEU A 202 -6.17 -4.95 -5.73
CA LEU A 202 -5.77 -4.21 -4.53
C LEU A 202 -5.15 -5.12 -3.46
N GLY A 203 -5.50 -6.40 -3.48
CA GLY A 203 -5.08 -7.34 -2.45
C GLY A 203 -5.87 -7.20 -1.15
N ILE A 204 -5.70 -8.16 -0.23
CA ILE A 204 -6.56 -8.27 0.97
C ILE A 204 -6.55 -6.99 1.82
N ILE A 205 -5.37 -6.50 2.16
CA ILE A 205 -5.24 -5.30 3.01
C ILE A 205 -5.57 -4.03 2.23
N GLY A 206 -5.11 -3.92 0.98
CA GLY A 206 -5.39 -2.76 0.13
C GLY A 206 -6.89 -2.58 -0.13
N ASP A 207 -7.61 -3.66 -0.39
CA ASP A 207 -9.05 -3.69 -0.60
C ASP A 207 -9.81 -3.24 0.66
N LEU A 208 -9.42 -3.74 1.84
CA LEU A 208 -10.00 -3.29 3.12
C LEU A 208 -9.88 -1.78 3.32
N LEU A 209 -8.69 -1.21 3.09
CA LEU A 209 -8.45 0.24 3.24
C LEU A 209 -9.19 1.05 2.18
N ALA A 210 -9.29 0.51 0.97
CA ALA A 210 -9.96 1.09 -0.18
C ALA A 210 -11.47 0.79 -0.22
N SER A 211 -12.02 0.15 0.81
CA SER A 211 -13.44 -0.16 0.95
C SER A 211 -14.26 1.08 1.32
N GLU A 212 -15.46 1.23 0.77
CA GLU A 212 -16.38 2.33 1.10
C GLU A 212 -16.69 2.42 2.60
N TYR A 213 -16.68 1.28 3.28
CA TYR A 213 -16.94 1.15 4.71
C TYR A 213 -15.73 1.48 5.58
N TYR A 214 -14.56 1.73 4.99
CA TYR A 214 -13.41 2.17 5.75
C TYR A 214 -13.66 3.60 6.30
N PRO A 215 -13.42 3.83 7.61
CA PRO A 215 -13.86 5.05 8.29
C PRO A 215 -13.13 6.31 7.82
N SER A 216 -11.90 6.18 7.31
CA SER A 216 -11.16 7.29 6.75
C SER A 216 -11.26 7.38 5.23
N LYS A 217 -11.04 8.60 4.72
CA LYS A 217 -11.04 8.90 3.29
C LYS A 217 -9.62 9.10 2.77
N ASP A 218 -8.65 8.43 3.39
CA ASP A 218 -7.26 8.51 2.99
C ASP A 218 -7.03 7.78 1.68
N SER A 219 -6.05 8.27 0.91
CA SER A 219 -5.68 7.59 -0.33
C SER A 219 -4.85 6.36 0.01
N VAL A 220 -4.91 5.34 -0.85
CA VAL A 220 -4.18 4.08 -0.68
C VAL A 220 -3.35 3.85 -1.93
N LEU A 221 -2.08 3.56 -1.77
CA LEU A 221 -1.20 3.18 -2.87
C LEU A 221 -0.73 1.74 -2.67
N ILE A 222 -1.16 0.89 -3.59
CA ILE A 222 -0.90 -0.54 -3.60
C ILE A 222 0.33 -0.77 -4.47
N ILE A 223 1.34 -1.45 -3.94
CA ILE A 223 2.58 -1.74 -4.64
C ILE A 223 2.67 -3.22 -4.98
N GLN A 224 2.98 -3.50 -6.23
CA GLN A 224 3.33 -4.83 -6.69
C GLN A 224 4.76 -4.79 -7.22
N GLN A 225 5.61 -5.70 -6.72
CA GLN A 225 6.92 -5.94 -7.30
C GLN A 225 6.77 -6.61 -8.67
N GLN A 226 7.69 -6.35 -9.59
CA GLN A 226 7.81 -7.06 -10.86
C GLN A 226 7.64 -8.58 -10.67
N ALA A 227 6.79 -9.18 -11.51
CA ALA A 227 6.50 -10.61 -11.52
C ALA A 227 7.64 -11.44 -12.13
#